data_AF-A0A8T4Y4J3-F1
#
_entry.id   AF-A0A8T4Y4J3-F1
#
_cell.length_a   1.000
_cell.length_b   1.000
_cell.length_c   1.000
_cell.angle_alpha   90.00
_cell.angle_beta   90.00
_cell.angle_gamma   90.00
#
_symmetry.space_group_name_H-M   'P 1'
#
loop_
_entity.id
_entity.type
_entity.pdbx_description
1 polymer ?
#
loop_
_entity_poly.entity_id
_entity_poly.type
_entity_poly.pdbx_seq_one_letter_code
_entity_poly.pdbx_strand_id
1 'polypeptide(L)'
;MGKFCSRNSLDFVIVLIVSVSVVAVVNYAWAMNFRDTALRDPTYQEVLDFIALDQTDKNIFSMDNYTCLSFATDVRNHALMKGIKCGLVYVVFAESSHTIVCFNTVDQGLVYVEPQNDAVVNPRVGEPYWDRTQYSPPPYDDRIIYIAIVWNNNVIFLYN
;
A
#
# COMPACT_ATOMS: atom_id res chain seq x y z
N MET A 1 9.14 23.48 -59.20
CA MET A 1 7.94 23.46 -58.33
C MET A 1 8.07 22.28 -57.35
N GLY A 2 8.26 22.59 -56.06
CA GLY A 2 8.02 21.75 -54.87
C GLY A 2 8.66 20.36 -54.76
N LYS A 3 9.65 20.20 -53.85
CA LYS A 3 9.87 18.98 -53.01
C LYS A 3 11.08 19.01 -52.04
N PHE A 4 11.69 20.16 -51.77
CA PHE A 4 12.88 20.23 -50.88
C PHE A 4 12.59 20.70 -49.43
N CYS A 5 11.33 20.98 -49.07
CA CYS A 5 11.00 21.67 -47.82
C CYS A 5 10.24 20.82 -46.76
N SER A 6 10.06 19.50 -46.96
CA SER A 6 9.25 18.67 -46.04
C SER A 6 10.03 17.67 -45.19
N ARG A 7 11.26 17.31 -45.56
CA ARG A 7 12.02 16.24 -44.88
C ARG A 7 12.72 16.76 -43.61
N ASN A 8 13.39 17.91 -43.72
CA ASN A 8 14.04 18.58 -42.58
C ASN A 8 13.04 19.09 -41.53
N SER A 9 11.81 19.43 -41.93
CA SER A 9 10.76 19.86 -41.01
C SER A 9 10.14 18.69 -40.25
N LEU A 10 9.95 17.53 -40.89
CA LEU A 10 9.54 16.30 -40.22
C LEU A 10 10.60 15.80 -39.22
N ASP A 11 11.88 15.83 -39.60
CA ASP A 11 12.98 15.44 -38.70
C ASP A 11 13.07 16.36 -37.48
N PHE A 12 12.88 17.67 -37.66
CA PHE A 12 12.86 18.63 -36.54
C PHE A 12 11.66 18.42 -35.60
N VAL A 13 10.48 18.13 -36.15
CA VAL A 13 9.27 17.81 -35.37
C VAL A 13 9.45 16.51 -34.59
N ILE A 14 10.06 15.48 -35.17
CA ILE A 14 10.36 14.22 -34.47
C ILE A 14 11.33 14.47 -33.30
N VAL A 15 12.40 15.24 -33.49
CA VAL A 15 13.34 15.59 -32.41
C VAL A 15 12.65 16.37 -31.28
N LEU A 16 11.75 17.29 -31.62
CA LEU A 16 10.94 18.04 -30.64
C LEU A 16 9.99 17.14 -29.85
N ILE A 17 9.28 16.23 -30.52
CA ILE A 17 8.37 15.29 -29.85
C ILE A 17 9.16 14.36 -28.93
N VAL A 18 10.28 13.81 -29.40
CA VAL A 18 11.14 12.93 -28.59
C VAL A 18 11.71 13.66 -27.38
N SER A 19 12.23 14.88 -27.56
CA SER A 19 12.78 15.67 -26.44
C SER A 19 11.72 16.06 -25.40
N VAL A 20 10.54 16.50 -25.82
CA VAL A 20 9.42 16.78 -24.91
C VAL A 20 8.98 15.51 -24.17
N SER A 21 8.92 14.38 -24.85
CA SER A 21 8.56 13.09 -24.25
C SER A 21 9.60 12.63 -23.23
N VAL A 22 10.90 12.77 -23.53
CA VAL A 22 11.99 12.44 -22.61
C VAL A 22 11.94 13.35 -21.37
N VAL A 23 11.76 14.66 -21.55
CA VAL A 23 11.63 15.60 -20.42
C VAL A 23 10.41 15.27 -19.56
N ALA A 24 9.27 14.93 -20.18
CA ALA A 24 8.09 14.49 -19.45
C ALA A 24 8.37 13.21 -18.64
N VAL A 25 8.93 12.17 -19.26
CA VAL A 25 9.27 10.91 -18.58
C VAL A 25 10.24 11.15 -17.41
N VAL A 26 11.28 11.96 -17.62
CA VAL A 26 12.24 12.32 -16.56
C VAL A 26 11.52 13.05 -15.42
N ASN A 27 10.71 14.08 -15.72
CA ASN A 27 9.94 14.80 -14.70
C ASN A 27 8.98 13.89 -13.93
N TYR A 28 8.31 12.96 -14.61
CA TYR A 28 7.45 11.96 -13.96
C TYR A 28 8.25 11.03 -13.04
N ALA A 29 9.39 10.51 -13.51
CA ALA A 29 10.27 9.66 -12.70
C ALA A 29 10.80 10.40 -11.46
N TRP A 30 11.21 11.67 -11.62
CA TRP A 30 11.61 12.53 -10.50
C TRP A 30 10.46 12.76 -9.52
N ALA A 31 9.25 13.05 -10.00
CA ALA A 31 8.09 13.25 -9.13
C ALA A 31 7.73 11.98 -8.35
N MET A 32 7.85 10.80 -8.96
CA MET A 32 7.63 9.52 -8.29
C MET A 32 8.70 9.23 -7.24
N ASN A 33 9.99 9.39 -7.57
CA ASN A 33 11.08 9.21 -6.60
C ASN A 33 10.98 10.20 -5.44
N PHE A 34 10.67 11.47 -5.73
CA PHE A 34 10.54 12.49 -4.70
C PHE A 34 9.41 12.18 -3.72
N ARG A 35 8.25 11.74 -4.22
CA ARG A 35 7.12 11.32 -3.39
C ARG A 35 7.51 10.22 -2.41
N ASP A 36 8.33 9.26 -2.83
CA ASP A 36 8.73 8.16 -1.96
C ASP A 36 9.78 8.59 -0.92
N THR A 37 10.74 9.45 -1.29
CA THR A 37 11.71 10.03 -0.34
C THR A 37 11.10 10.99 0.68
N ALA A 38 9.89 11.50 0.43
CA ALA A 38 9.18 12.41 1.33
C ALA A 38 8.38 11.66 2.42
N LEU A 39 8.20 10.34 2.29
CA LEU A 39 7.50 9.55 3.29
C LEU A 39 8.41 9.24 4.47
N ARG A 40 7.86 9.36 5.67
CA ARG A 40 8.58 9.05 6.90
C ARG A 40 7.94 7.90 7.67
N ASP A 41 8.76 7.22 8.42
CA ASP A 41 8.33 6.28 9.46
C ASP A 41 7.72 7.09 10.64
N PRO A 42 6.50 6.76 11.11
CA PRO A 42 5.86 7.45 12.23
C PRO A 42 6.37 6.95 13.60
N THR A 43 6.03 7.65 14.68
CA THR A 43 6.05 7.05 16.03
C THR A 43 4.81 6.20 16.26
N TYR A 44 4.83 5.32 17.26
CA TYR A 44 3.65 4.55 17.65
C TYR A 44 2.44 5.43 17.97
N GLN A 45 2.66 6.54 18.70
CA GLN A 45 1.58 7.48 19.02
C GLN A 45 0.99 8.13 17.77
N GLU A 46 1.83 8.53 16.81
CA GLU A 46 1.35 9.09 15.54
C GLU A 46 0.53 8.08 14.72
N VAL A 47 0.84 6.78 14.81
CA VAL A 47 0.01 5.73 14.20
C VAL A 47 -1.36 5.69 14.86
N LEU A 48 -1.43 5.66 16.20
CA LEU A 48 -2.71 5.64 16.90
C LEU A 48 -3.55 6.89 16.62
N ASP A 49 -2.92 8.07 16.62
CA ASP A 49 -3.59 9.33 16.32
C ASP A 49 -4.08 9.38 14.87
N PHE A 50 -3.28 8.84 13.94
CA PHE A 50 -3.68 8.73 12.53
C PHE A 50 -4.89 7.81 12.36
N ILE A 51 -4.83 6.60 12.91
CA ILE A 51 -5.89 5.60 12.79
C ILE A 51 -7.19 6.12 13.41
N ALA A 52 -7.14 6.73 14.60
CA ALA A 52 -8.32 7.31 15.25
C ALA A 52 -8.99 8.46 14.48
N LEU A 53 -8.25 9.14 13.58
CA LEU A 53 -8.75 10.20 12.72
C LEU A 53 -9.23 9.70 11.36
N ASP A 54 -8.69 8.57 10.91
CA ASP A 54 -9.16 7.88 9.71
C ASP A 54 -10.62 7.42 9.94
N GLN A 55 -11.39 7.28 8.86
CA GLN A 55 -12.81 6.90 8.95
C GLN A 55 -13.14 5.70 8.07
N THR A 56 -12.10 5.00 7.59
CA THR A 56 -12.26 3.83 6.72
C THR A 56 -13.01 2.70 7.43
N ASP A 57 -12.87 2.59 8.76
CA ASP A 57 -13.59 1.66 9.63
C ASP A 57 -15.13 1.81 9.53
N LYS A 58 -15.63 2.99 9.16
CA LYS A 58 -17.07 3.28 9.02
C LYS A 58 -17.66 2.81 7.69
N ASN A 59 -16.83 2.36 6.74
CA ASN A 59 -17.30 1.84 5.47
C ASN A 59 -17.96 0.45 5.65
N ILE A 60 -18.85 0.09 4.72
CA ILE A 60 -19.58 -1.18 4.78
C ILE A 60 -18.88 -2.21 3.90
N PHE A 61 -18.50 -3.34 4.49
CA PHE A 61 -17.94 -4.46 3.74
C PHE A 61 -18.92 -5.01 2.71
N SER A 62 -18.43 -5.25 1.49
CA SER A 62 -19.15 -5.85 0.38
C SER A 62 -18.20 -6.75 -0.40
N MET A 63 -18.55 -8.03 -0.54
CA MET A 63 -17.75 -8.98 -1.33
C MET A 63 -17.61 -8.57 -2.80
N ASP A 64 -18.59 -7.83 -3.33
CA ASP A 64 -18.60 -7.46 -4.76
C ASP A 64 -17.82 -6.16 -5.03
N ASN A 65 -17.81 -5.21 -4.08
CA ASN A 65 -17.35 -3.85 -4.35
C ASN A 65 -16.34 -3.28 -3.34
N TYR A 66 -16.35 -3.74 -2.09
CA TYR A 66 -15.57 -3.13 -1.02
C TYR A 66 -15.08 -4.18 -0.01
N THR A 67 -13.94 -4.78 -0.32
CA THR A 67 -13.37 -5.93 0.39
C THR A 67 -12.28 -5.48 1.36
N CYS A 68 -11.67 -6.41 2.11
CA CYS A 68 -10.55 -6.12 3.01
C CYS A 68 -9.39 -5.39 2.30
N LEU A 69 -9.12 -5.72 1.03
CA LEU A 69 -8.15 -5.00 0.21
C LEU A 69 -8.54 -3.54 0.00
N SER A 70 -9.82 -3.24 -0.18
CA SER A 70 -10.33 -1.87 -0.33
C SER A 70 -10.09 -1.06 0.94
N PHE A 71 -10.47 -1.59 2.12
CA PHE A 71 -10.19 -0.96 3.42
C PHE A 71 -8.69 -0.68 3.62
N ALA A 72 -7.84 -1.69 3.41
CA ALA A 72 -6.39 -1.54 3.60
C ALA A 72 -5.78 -0.53 2.62
N THR A 73 -6.28 -0.49 1.38
CA THR A 73 -5.83 0.47 0.36
C THR A 73 -6.21 1.90 0.72
N ASP A 74 -7.42 2.13 1.23
CA ASP A 74 -7.88 3.47 1.62
C ASP A 74 -7.10 4.02 2.82
N VAL A 75 -6.91 3.21 3.88
CA VAL A 75 -6.07 3.60 5.03
C VAL A 75 -4.64 3.91 4.58
N ARG A 76 -4.05 3.08 3.71
CA ARG A 76 -2.72 3.36 3.16
C ARG A 76 -2.69 4.67 2.37
N ASN A 77 -3.67 4.92 1.51
CA ASN A 77 -3.74 6.15 0.73
C ASN A 77 -3.84 7.39 1.63
N HIS A 78 -4.69 7.36 2.65
CA HIS A 78 -4.81 8.47 3.62
C HIS A 78 -3.52 8.69 4.41
N ALA A 79 -2.82 7.62 4.81
CA ALA A 79 -1.51 7.73 5.45
C ALA A 79 -0.48 8.38 4.53
N LEU A 80 -0.40 7.93 3.28
CA LEU A 80 0.51 8.49 2.27
C LEU A 80 0.21 9.98 1.99
N MET A 81 -1.06 10.38 1.97
CA MET A 81 -1.47 11.79 1.84
C MET A 81 -1.00 12.66 3.01
N LYS A 82 -0.78 12.06 4.19
CA LYS A 82 -0.21 12.72 5.38
C LYS A 82 1.31 12.61 5.46
N GLY A 83 1.96 12.02 4.45
CA GLY A 83 3.41 11.80 4.44
C GLY A 83 3.88 10.65 5.34
N ILE A 84 2.96 9.78 5.77
CA ILE A 84 3.25 8.63 6.63
C ILE A 84 3.44 7.39 5.76
N LYS A 85 4.55 6.68 5.97
CA LYS A 85 4.81 5.42 5.28
C LYS A 85 3.89 4.32 5.85
N CYS A 86 3.14 3.67 4.97
CA CYS A 86 2.21 2.60 5.30
C CYS A 86 2.35 1.45 4.29
N GLY A 87 2.47 0.23 4.81
CA GLY A 87 2.59 -1.01 4.02
C GLY A 87 1.26 -1.76 3.96
N LEU A 88 1.00 -2.43 2.83
CA LEU A 88 -0.06 -3.43 2.75
C LEU A 88 0.47 -4.76 3.26
N VAL A 89 -0.35 -5.48 4.02
CA VAL A 89 0.01 -6.77 4.60
C VAL A 89 -0.97 -7.81 4.13
N TYR A 90 -0.48 -8.78 3.36
CA TYR A 90 -1.22 -9.95 2.95
C TYR A 90 -0.96 -11.07 3.96
N VAL A 91 -2.00 -11.44 4.69
CA VAL A 91 -2.01 -12.58 5.61
C VAL A 91 -2.63 -13.74 4.84
N VAL A 92 -1.85 -14.81 4.64
CA VAL A 92 -2.27 -15.93 3.78
C VAL A 92 -2.58 -17.16 4.62
N PHE A 93 -3.74 -17.76 4.35
CA PHE A 93 -4.23 -19.00 4.93
C PHE A 93 -4.23 -20.11 3.88
N ALA A 94 -4.67 -21.32 4.24
CA ALA A 94 -4.69 -22.47 3.32
C ALA A 94 -5.63 -22.26 2.13
N GLU A 95 -6.82 -21.68 2.37
CA GLU A 95 -7.89 -21.58 1.37
C GLU A 95 -8.34 -20.13 1.12
N SER A 96 -7.78 -19.17 1.85
CA SER A 96 -8.18 -17.76 1.79
C SER A 96 -7.02 -16.83 2.16
N SER A 97 -7.25 -15.53 2.07
CA SER A 97 -6.29 -14.51 2.50
C SER A 97 -7.02 -13.32 3.08
N HIS A 98 -6.32 -12.53 3.88
CA HIS A 98 -6.79 -11.29 4.44
C HIS A 98 -5.78 -10.18 4.20
N THR A 99 -6.25 -8.94 4.07
CA THR A 99 -5.38 -7.79 3.83
C THR A 99 -5.58 -6.75 4.92
N ILE A 100 -4.48 -6.38 5.58
CA ILE A 100 -4.43 -5.34 6.60
C ILE A 100 -3.32 -4.34 6.27
N VAL A 101 -3.05 -3.39 7.17
CA VAL A 101 -1.94 -2.44 7.01
C VAL A 101 -0.90 -2.60 8.11
N CYS A 102 0.32 -2.12 7.83
CA CYS A 102 1.34 -1.97 8.87
C CYS A 102 2.13 -0.68 8.76
N PHE A 103 2.68 -0.25 9.89
CA PHE A 103 3.53 0.91 10.04
C PHE A 103 4.85 0.49 10.67
N ASN A 104 5.97 0.85 10.06
CA ASN A 104 7.27 0.70 10.68
C ASN A 104 7.49 1.89 11.61
N THR A 105 7.28 1.72 12.91
CA THR A 105 7.43 2.81 13.86
C THR A 105 8.88 2.97 14.32
N VAL A 106 9.28 4.21 14.56
CA VAL A 106 10.66 4.53 14.97
C VAL A 106 10.97 4.13 16.42
N ASP A 107 9.95 3.85 17.23
CA ASP A 107 10.05 3.64 18.68
C ASP A 107 9.53 2.26 19.16
N GLN A 108 8.68 1.58 18.39
CA GLN A 108 8.14 0.24 18.75
C GLN A 108 8.29 -0.81 17.64
N GLY A 109 8.94 -0.46 16.53
CA GLY A 109 9.08 -1.35 15.37
C GLY A 109 7.76 -1.52 14.63
N LEU A 110 7.53 -2.70 14.06
CA LEU A 110 6.41 -2.93 13.14
C LEU A 110 5.08 -3.10 13.90
N VAL A 111 4.08 -2.30 13.51
CA VAL A 111 2.73 -2.32 14.07
C VAL A 111 1.76 -2.73 12.97
N TYR A 112 0.89 -3.70 13.24
CA TYR A 112 -0.15 -4.13 12.31
C TYR A 112 -1.52 -3.62 12.78
N VAL A 113 -2.34 -3.13 11.86
CA VAL A 113 -3.66 -2.57 12.15
C VAL A 113 -4.70 -3.18 11.21
N GLU A 114 -5.80 -3.67 11.79
CA GLU A 114 -7.00 -4.12 11.08
C GLU A 114 -7.82 -2.90 10.64
N PRO A 115 -7.85 -2.56 9.34
CA PRO A 115 -8.49 -1.34 8.85
C PRO A 115 -10.03 -1.38 8.91
N GLN A 116 -10.63 -2.56 9.16
CA GLN A 116 -12.08 -2.69 9.27
C GLN A 116 -12.63 -2.30 10.64
N ASN A 117 -11.78 -2.18 11.67
CA ASN A 117 -12.22 -1.87 13.04
C ASN A 117 -11.16 -1.17 13.92
N ASP A 118 -10.09 -0.66 13.30
CA ASP A 118 -8.97 0.03 13.93
C ASP A 118 -8.18 -0.77 14.98
N ALA A 119 -8.38 -2.09 15.06
CA ALA A 119 -7.70 -2.91 16.04
C ALA A 119 -6.21 -3.06 15.70
N VAL A 120 -5.34 -2.82 16.69
CA VAL A 120 -3.94 -3.25 16.61
C VAL A 120 -3.89 -4.77 16.79
N VAL A 121 -3.31 -5.46 15.81
CA VAL A 121 -3.24 -6.92 15.76
C VAL A 121 -1.78 -7.41 15.79
N ASN A 122 -1.56 -8.68 16.16
CA ASN A 122 -0.22 -9.27 16.25
C ASN A 122 -0.15 -10.61 15.48
N PRO A 123 -0.29 -10.60 14.15
CA PRO A 123 -0.30 -11.81 13.35
C PRO A 123 1.04 -12.56 13.45
N ARG A 124 0.98 -13.88 13.63
CA ARG A 124 2.17 -14.75 13.72
C ARG A 124 2.01 -15.96 12.81
N VAL A 125 3.03 -16.22 11.99
CA VAL A 125 3.05 -17.42 11.15
C VAL A 125 2.93 -18.67 12.03
N GLY A 126 2.07 -19.61 11.63
CA GLY A 126 1.76 -20.82 12.38
C GLY A 126 0.67 -20.67 13.45
N GLU A 127 0.18 -19.46 13.71
CA GLU A 127 -0.92 -19.20 14.65
C GLU A 127 -2.23 -18.85 13.90
N PRO A 128 -3.41 -19.06 14.51
CA PRO A 128 -4.67 -18.50 13.99
C PRO A 128 -4.62 -16.97 13.95
N TYR A 129 -5.20 -16.37 12.91
CA TYR A 129 -5.31 -14.90 12.83
C TYR A 129 -6.31 -14.33 13.84
N TRP A 130 -7.52 -14.90 13.94
CA TRP A 130 -8.53 -14.39 14.87
C TRP A 130 -8.28 -14.87 16.29
N ASP A 131 -8.20 -13.91 17.23
CA ASP A 131 -8.09 -14.20 18.66
C ASP A 131 -9.28 -15.04 19.15
N ARG A 132 -8.99 -16.30 19.51
CA ARG A 132 -9.97 -17.28 19.96
C ARG A 132 -10.60 -16.97 21.31
N THR A 133 -10.03 -16.03 22.07
CA THR A 133 -10.60 -15.55 23.32
C THR A 133 -11.67 -14.47 23.10
N GLN A 134 -11.66 -13.82 21.93
CA GLN A 134 -12.57 -12.73 21.58
C GLN A 134 -13.59 -13.14 20.51
N TYR A 135 -13.20 -14.00 19.57
CA TYR A 135 -14.00 -14.37 18.41
C TYR A 135 -14.21 -15.89 18.34
N SER A 136 -15.40 -16.28 17.88
CA SER A 136 -15.64 -17.68 17.52
C SER A 136 -14.79 -18.05 16.29
N PRO A 137 -14.23 -19.28 16.23
CA PRO A 137 -13.49 -19.72 15.06
C PRO A 137 -14.31 -19.57 13.77
N PRO A 138 -13.70 -19.09 12.67
CA PRO A 138 -14.36 -19.08 11.38
C PRO A 138 -14.62 -20.51 10.86
N PRO A 139 -15.48 -20.69 9.84
CA PRO A 139 -15.75 -22.00 9.25
C PRO A 139 -14.61 -22.57 8.38
N TYR A 140 -13.47 -21.87 8.32
CA TYR A 140 -12.27 -22.25 7.57
C TYR A 140 -11.03 -22.19 8.47
N ASP A 141 -9.94 -22.83 8.05
CA ASP A 141 -8.66 -22.74 8.75
C ASP A 141 -7.99 -21.38 8.47
N ASP A 142 -7.89 -20.53 9.49
CA ASP A 142 -7.24 -19.22 9.46
C ASP A 142 -5.83 -19.24 10.06
N ARG A 143 -5.20 -20.42 10.15
CA ARG A 143 -3.79 -20.53 10.51
C ARG A 143 -2.93 -19.85 9.44
N ILE A 144 -2.11 -18.90 9.88
CA ILE A 144 -1.28 -18.08 9.00
C ILE A 144 -0.14 -18.95 8.44
N ILE A 145 -0.07 -19.09 7.11
CA ILE A 145 0.98 -19.83 6.41
C ILE A 145 2.20 -18.94 6.15
N TYR A 146 1.95 -17.71 5.67
CA TYR A 146 2.98 -16.69 5.51
C TYR A 146 2.34 -15.30 5.53
N ILE A 147 3.18 -14.29 5.74
CA ILE A 147 2.79 -12.88 5.68
C ILE A 147 3.66 -12.21 4.61
N ALA A 148 3.05 -11.46 3.69
CA ALA A 148 3.77 -10.63 2.73
C ALA A 148 3.46 -9.15 2.98
N ILE A 149 4.51 -8.35 3.19
CA ILE A 149 4.42 -6.91 3.38
C ILE A 149 4.86 -6.21 2.12
N VAL A 150 3.97 -5.43 1.52
CA VAL A 150 4.24 -4.63 0.33
C VAL A 150 4.41 -3.18 0.73
N TRP A 151 5.64 -2.70 0.62
CA TRP A 151 6.00 -1.29 0.67
C TRP A 151 6.03 -0.70 -0.74
N ASN A 152 6.15 0.62 -0.87
CA ASN A 152 6.13 1.30 -2.17
C ASN A 152 7.13 0.74 -3.19
N ASN A 153 8.35 0.35 -2.75
CA ASN A 153 9.40 -0.12 -3.65
C ASN A 153 9.84 -1.56 -3.41
N ASN A 154 9.34 -2.23 -2.37
CA ASN A 154 9.87 -3.53 -1.93
C ASN A 154 8.76 -4.41 -1.37
N VAL A 155 8.92 -5.72 -1.53
CA VAL A 155 8.08 -6.75 -0.90
C VAL A 155 8.93 -7.56 0.06
N ILE A 156 8.45 -7.74 1.29
CA ILE A 156 9.08 -8.57 2.32
C ILE A 156 8.18 -9.76 2.59
N PHE A 157 8.72 -10.96 2.58
CA PHE A 157 8.00 -12.17 2.96
C PHE A 157 8.47 -12.65 4.33
N LEU A 158 7.52 -12.94 5.21
CA LEU A 158 7.74 -13.53 6.52
C LEU A 158 7.22 -14.97 6.49
N TYR A 159 8.12 -15.91 6.77
CA TYR A 159 7.86 -17.33 6.87
C TYR A 159 8.20 -17.82 8.29
N ASN A 160 7.85 -19.06 8.58
CA ASN A 160 8.25 -19.75 9.82
C ASN A 160 9.70 -20.25 9.73
#